data_AF-A0A976XIW6-F1
#
_entry.id   AF-A0A976XIW6-F1
#
_cell.length_a   1.000
_cell.length_b   1.000
_cell.length_c   1.000
_cell.angle_alpha   90.00
_cell.angle_beta   90.00
_cell.angle_gamma   90.00
#
_symmetry.space_group_name_H-M   'P 1'
#
loop_
_entity.id
_entity.type
_entity.pdbx_description
1 polymer ?
#
loop_
_entity_poly.entity_id
_entity_poly.type
_entity_poly.pdbx_seq_one_letter_code
_entity_poly.pdbx_strand_id
1 'polypeptide(L)'
;MKDSKSGAQQELKDLKDYLVVLKRPDAKSVVVYKKKGKGGVLNTKFKVRCSRFLYTFSVPNQVKAAKVEATIPSSLQKKVITNKK
;
A
#
# COMPACT_ATOMS: atom_id res chain seq x y z
N MET A 1 10.52 8.60 -15.82
CA MET A 1 10.89 8.76 -14.39
C MET A 1 10.20 7.65 -13.61
N LYS A 2 10.92 6.59 -13.25
CA LYS A 2 11.51 6.32 -11.92
C LYS A 2 10.43 6.01 -10.86
N ASP A 3 10.19 4.73 -10.59
CA ASP A 3 9.74 4.22 -9.28
C ASP A 3 10.15 2.74 -9.08
N SER A 4 11.37 2.39 -9.49
CA SER A 4 12.04 1.15 -9.08
C SER A 4 13.06 1.51 -8.00
N LYS A 5 12.61 1.85 -6.78
CA LYS A 5 13.51 1.85 -5.63
C LYS A 5 13.66 0.39 -5.16
N SER A 6 14.77 -0.19 -5.60
CA SER A 6 15.39 -1.48 -5.28
C SER A 6 15.72 -1.67 -3.79
N GLY A 7 14.74 -1.51 -2.91
CA GLY A 7 14.79 -2.09 -1.57
C GLY A 7 14.11 -3.45 -1.58
N ALA A 8 14.60 -4.43 -0.82
CA ALA A 8 13.93 -5.71 -0.66
C ALA A 8 12.43 -5.50 -0.35
N GLN A 9 11.59 -6.18 -1.11
CA GLN A 9 10.13 -6.04 -1.04
C GLN A 9 9.60 -7.16 -0.15
N GLN A 10 8.79 -6.81 0.85
CA GLN A 10 8.11 -7.78 1.70
C GLN A 10 6.60 -7.69 1.47
N GLU A 11 5.96 -8.81 1.18
CA GLU A 11 4.50 -8.87 1.06
C GLU A 11 3.89 -9.22 2.42
N LEU A 12 2.85 -8.48 2.79
CA LEU A 12 2.03 -8.74 3.96
C LEU A 12 0.78 -9.48 3.50
N LYS A 13 0.47 -10.61 4.15
CA LYS A 13 -0.72 -11.42 3.86
C LYS A 13 -1.92 -10.98 4.68
N ASP A 14 -1.67 -10.56 5.92
CA ASP A 14 -2.70 -10.30 6.91
C ASP A 14 -2.88 -8.80 7.19
N LEU A 15 -4.13 -8.42 7.48
CA LEU A 15 -4.48 -7.05 7.86
C LEU A 15 -3.82 -6.64 9.19
N LYS A 16 -3.66 -7.59 10.12
CA LYS A 16 -3.05 -7.34 11.44
C LYS A 16 -1.61 -6.84 11.29
N ASP A 17 -0.81 -7.52 10.48
CA ASP A 17 0.58 -7.13 10.22
C ASP A 17 0.66 -5.77 9.52
N TYR A 18 -0.27 -5.50 8.60
CA TYR A 18 -0.36 -4.19 7.95
C TYR A 18 -0.61 -3.06 8.95
N LEU A 19 -1.54 -3.23 9.89
CA LEU A 19 -1.83 -2.24 10.92
C LEU A 19 -0.66 -2.04 11.89
N VAL A 20 0.08 -3.11 12.21
CA VAL A 20 1.32 -3.01 12.99
C VAL A 20 2.36 -2.20 12.24
N VAL A 21 2.57 -2.48 10.94
CA VAL A 21 3.54 -1.75 10.10
C VAL A 21 3.18 -0.27 9.96
N LEU A 22 1.90 0.09 9.84
CA LEU A 22 1.45 1.49 9.80
C LEU A 22 1.75 2.27 11.07
N LYS A 23 1.81 1.62 12.23
CA LYS A 23 2.07 2.27 13.53
C LYS A 23 3.55 2.37 13.86
N ARG A 24 4.44 1.77 13.06
CA ARG A 24 5.87 1.79 13.34
C ARG A 24 6.46 3.20 13.15
N PRO A 25 7.44 3.60 13.97
CA PRO A 25 8.07 4.92 13.88
C PRO A 25 8.92 5.09 12.60
N ASP A 26 9.36 4.00 11.97
CA ASP A 26 10.15 4.04 10.75
C ASP A 26 9.31 4.08 9.45
N ALA A 27 7.98 4.01 9.57
CA ALA A 27 7.07 4.22 8.45
C ALA A 27 7.05 5.70 8.07
N LYS A 28 7.34 6.00 6.80
CA LYS A 28 7.48 7.39 6.31
C LYS A 28 6.33 7.81 5.40
N SER A 29 5.90 6.90 4.54
CA SER A 29 4.86 7.19 3.56
C SER A 29 4.11 5.93 3.14
N VAL A 30 2.88 6.13 2.69
CA VAL A 30 2.01 5.08 2.16
C VAL A 30 1.61 5.45 0.74
N VAL A 31 1.94 4.58 -0.20
CA VAL A 31 1.50 4.70 -1.58
C VAL A 31 0.31 3.78 -1.80
N VAL A 32 -0.84 4.36 -2.10
CA VAL A 32 -2.06 3.62 -2.46
C VAL A 32 -2.08 3.48 -3.97
N TYR A 33 -1.69 2.30 -4.46
CA TYR A 33 -1.60 2.00 -5.88
C TYR A 33 -2.84 1.25 -6.35
N LYS A 34 -3.71 1.94 -7.09
CA LYS A 34 -4.97 1.40 -7.63
C LYS A 34 -4.72 0.94 -9.07
N LYS A 35 -4.89 -0.36 -9.33
CA LYS A 35 -4.71 -0.93 -10.68
C LYS A 35 -5.86 -1.87 -11.07
N LYS A 36 -6.18 -1.88 -12.35
CA LYS A 36 -7.01 -2.95 -12.95
C LYS A 36 -6.14 -4.20 -13.13
N GLY A 37 -6.58 -5.30 -12.54
CA GLY A 37 -5.99 -6.63 -12.69
C GLY A 37 -6.48 -7.35 -13.94
N LYS A 38 -6.03 -8.59 -14.12
CA LYS A 38 -6.52 -9.47 -15.19
C LYS A 38 -8.02 -9.76 -14.96
N GLY A 39 -8.83 -9.73 -16.03
CA GLY A 39 -10.28 -9.96 -15.95
C GLY A 39 -11.11 -8.79 -15.41
N GLY A 40 -10.58 -7.56 -15.42
CA GLY A 40 -11.35 -6.36 -15.01
C GLY A 40 -11.44 -6.13 -13.50
N VAL A 41 -10.90 -7.02 -12.68
CA VAL A 41 -10.92 -6.90 -11.21
C VAL A 41 -10.04 -5.74 -10.75
N LEU A 42 -10.61 -4.80 -9.98
CA LEU A 42 -9.87 -3.69 -9.38
C LEU A 42 -9.09 -4.15 -8.15
N ASN A 43 -7.76 -4.07 -8.20
CA ASN A 43 -6.89 -4.42 -7.08
C ASN A 43 -6.16 -3.18 -6.56
N THR A 44 -6.19 -2.98 -5.25
CA THR A 44 -5.50 -1.87 -4.58
C THR A 44 -4.33 -2.43 -3.79
N LYS A 45 -3.13 -1.90 -4.03
CA LYS A 45 -1.93 -2.22 -3.26
C LYS A 45 -1.56 -1.06 -2.35
N PHE A 46 -1.46 -1.33 -1.05
CA PHE A 46 -0.95 -0.39 -0.05
C PHE A 46 0.53 -0.65 0.14
N LYS A 47 1.37 0.27 -0.34
CA LYS A 47 2.83 0.15 -0.25
C LYS A 47 3.33 1.09 0.84
N VAL A 48 3.70 0.55 1.99
CA VAL A 48 4.26 1.32 3.12
C VAL A 48 5.77 1.36 2.99
N ARG A 49 6.32 2.57 2.88
CA ARG A 49 7.77 2.77 2.86
C ARG A 49 8.27 2.89 4.30
N CYS A 50 9.06 1.90 4.70
CA CYS A 50 9.85 1.92 5.93
C CYS A 50 11.32 2.26 5.62
N SER A 51 12.18 2.29 6.63
CA SER A 51 13.61 2.57 6.47
C SER A 51 14.29 1.55 5.54
N ARG A 52 14.12 0.25 5.81
CA ARG A 52 14.80 -0.84 5.08
C ARG A 52 13.97 -1.43 3.95
N PHE A 53 12.72 -1.82 4.24
CA PHE A 53 11.87 -2.56 3.31
C PHE A 53 10.71 -1.71 2.77
N LEU A 54 10.19 -2.13 1.61
CA LEU A 54 8.89 -1.70 1.13
C LEU A 54 7.87 -2.80 1.43
N TYR A 55 6.96 -2.54 2.36
CA TYR A 55 5.89 -3.48 2.69
C TYR A 55 4.73 -3.28 1.74
N THR A 56 4.20 -4.38 1.19
CA THR A 56 3.05 -4.32 0.28
C THR A 56 1.91 -5.17 0.82
N PHE A 57 0.73 -4.58 0.96
CA PHE A 57 -0.53 -5.27 1.26
C PHE A 57 -1.48 -5.13 0.07
N SER A 58 -1.96 -6.24 -0.49
CA SER A 58 -2.82 -6.23 -1.70
C SER A 58 -4.27 -6.58 -1.33
N VAL A 59 -5.21 -5.75 -1.78
CA VAL A 59 -6.64 -5.94 -1.52
C VAL A 59 -7.42 -5.94 -2.84
N PRO A 60 -7.95 -7.09 -3.29
CA PRO A 60 -8.67 -7.22 -4.55
C PRO A 60 -10.12 -6.69 -4.51
N ASN A 61 -10.62 -6.27 -3.35
CA ASN A 61 -11.98 -5.76 -3.19
C ASN A 61 -11.95 -4.26 -2.89
N GLN A 62 -12.60 -3.45 -3.73
CA GLN A 62 -12.61 -2.00 -3.63
C GLN A 62 -13.25 -1.48 -2.33
N VAL A 63 -14.32 -2.11 -1.86
CA VAL A 63 -15.02 -1.70 -0.63
C VAL A 63 -14.14 -1.96 0.59
N LYS A 64 -13.49 -3.13 0.66
CA LYS A 64 -12.53 -3.43 1.73
C LYS A 64 -11.31 -2.51 1.65
N ALA A 65 -10.81 -2.23 0.44
CA ALA A 65 -9.70 -1.31 0.24
C ALA A 65 -10.03 0.11 0.73
N ALA A 66 -11.24 0.61 0.49
CA ALA A 66 -11.66 1.93 0.99
C ALA A 66 -11.65 1.98 2.53
N LYS A 67 -12.10 0.92 3.20
CA LYS A 67 -12.02 0.80 4.67
C LYS A 67 -10.57 0.79 5.17
N VAL A 68 -9.70 0.02 4.52
CA VAL A 68 -8.26 -0.02 4.86
C VAL A 68 -7.60 1.35 4.62
N GLU A 69 -7.95 2.04 3.53
CA GLU A 69 -7.44 3.38 3.22
C GLU A 69 -7.82 4.40 4.32
N ALA A 70 -9.01 4.26 4.91
CA ALA A 70 -9.47 5.11 6.02
C ALA A 70 -8.73 4.84 7.35
N THR A 71 -8.10 3.67 7.52
CA THR A 71 -7.29 3.35 8.71
C THR A 71 -5.88 3.94 8.67
N ILE A 72 -5.47 4.53 7.53
CA ILE A 72 -4.15 5.11 7.39
C ILE A 72 -4.09 6.38 8.26
N PRO A 73 -3.15 6.47 9.22
CA PRO A 73 -3.04 7.63 10.08
C PRO A 73 -2.61 8.87 9.28
N SER A 74 -3.17 10.03 9.61
CA SER A 74 -2.86 11.32 8.97
C SER A 74 -1.42 11.79 9.19
N SER A 75 -0.71 11.22 10.17
CA SER A 75 0.72 11.45 10.39
C SER A 75 1.60 10.91 9.27
N LEU A 76 1.12 9.95 8.47
CA LEU A 76 1.87 9.39 7.34
C LEU A 76 1.48 10.09 6.04
N GLN A 77 2.48 10.38 5.20
CA GLN A 77 2.24 10.94 3.88
C GLN A 77 1.55 9.91 2.98
N LYS A 78 0.30 10.19 2.59
CA LYS A 78 -0.48 9.35 1.67
C LYS A 78 -0.33 9.84 0.23
N LYS A 79 0.16 8.98 -0.67
CA LYS A 79 0.21 9.23 -2.13
C LYS A 79 -0.68 8.24 -2.86
N VAL A 80 -1.71 8.72 -3.55
CA VAL A 80 -2.59 7.88 -4.37
C VAL A 80 -2.07 7.86 -5.80
N ILE A 81 -1.83 6.66 -6.33
CA ILE A 81 -1.40 6.46 -7.72
C ILE A 81 -2.44 5.60 -8.41
N THR A 82 -3.06 6.15 -9.45
CA THR A 82 -3.96 5.42 -10.34
C THR A 82 -3.23 5.15 -11.64
N ASN A 83 -3.17 3.90 -12.08
CA ASN A 83 -2.67 3.60 -13.43
C ASN A 83 -3.77 3.98 -14.43
N LYS A 84 -3.80 5.25 -14.85
CA LYS A 84 -4.59 5.66 -16.02
C LYS A 84 -3.92 5.02 -17.22
N LYS A 85 -4.57 4.01 -17.78
CA LYS A 85 -4.30 3.54 -19.13
C LYS A 85 -5.14 4.38 -20.07
#